data_AF-A0A1L7I7L7-F1
#
_entry.id   AF-A0A1L7I7L7-F1
#
_cell.length_a   1.000
_cell.length_b   1.000
_cell.length_c   1.000
_cell.angle_alpha   90.00
_cell.angle_beta   90.00
_cell.angle_gamma   90.00
#
_symmetry.space_group_name_H-M   'P 1'
#
loop_
_entity.id
_entity.type
_entity.pdbx_description
1 polymer ?
#
loop_
_entity_poly.entity_id
_entity_poly.type
_entity_poly.pdbx_seq_one_letter_code
_entity_poly.pdbx_strand_id
1 'polypeptide(L)' 'MARAMFEYTKIVLDKVSFDANLFCKEVKKAIQRLLPHEIEELRLWIIALTRQNPELNQCLIYLNT' A
#
# COMPACT_ATOMS: atom_id res chain seq x y z
N MET A 1 0.53 -18.24 10.02
CA MET A 1 -0.71 -17.45 10.12
C MET A 1 -0.52 -15.99 10.56
N ALA A 2 0.68 -15.53 10.95
CA ALA A 2 0.85 -14.18 11.53
C ALA A 2 0.84 -13.00 10.53
N ARG A 3 0.86 -13.25 9.20
CA ARG A 3 0.93 -12.21 8.15
C ARG A 3 -0.26 -12.19 7.20
N ALA A 4 -1.35 -12.87 7.55
CA ALA A 4 -2.51 -13.00 6.66
C ALA A 4 -3.10 -11.64 6.27
N MET A 5 -3.08 -10.67 7.20
CA MET A 5 -3.58 -9.31 6.97
C MET A 5 -2.68 -8.49 6.05
N PHE A 6 -1.37 -8.64 6.16
CA PHE A 6 -0.41 -7.99 5.26
C PHE A 6 -0.50 -8.53 3.82
N GLU A 7 -0.54 -9.87 3.66
CA GLU A 7 -0.68 -10.48 2.34
C GLU A 7 -2.04 -10.15 1.70
N TYR A 8 -3.13 -10.16 2.48
CA TYR A 8 -4.44 -9.70 2.00
C TYR A 8 -4.39 -8.24 1.53
N THR A 9 -3.71 -7.37 2.29
CA THR A 9 -3.56 -5.96 1.93
C THR A 9 -2.83 -5.80 0.60
N LYS A 10 -1.72 -6.53 0.40
CA LYS A 10 -0.99 -6.51 -0.88
C LYS A 10 -1.85 -6.95 -2.06
N ILE A 11 -2.65 -8.03 -1.90
CA ILE A 11 -3.56 -8.50 -2.94
C ILE A 11 -4.61 -7.44 -3.29
N VAL A 12 -5.18 -6.77 -2.29
CA VAL A 12 -6.17 -5.71 -2.51
C VAL A 12 -5.52 -4.53 -3.24
N LEU A 13 -4.35 -4.07 -2.78
CA LEU A 13 -3.63 -2.95 -3.37
C LEU A 13 -3.18 -3.24 -4.82
N ASP A 14 -2.69 -4.44 -5.09
CA ASP A 14 -2.31 -4.88 -6.43
C ASP A 14 -3.53 -4.87 -7.38
N LYS A 15 -4.69 -5.35 -6.92
CA LYS A 15 -5.93 -5.33 -7.71
C LYS A 15 -6.45 -3.92 -8.01
N VAL A 16 -6.19 -2.94 -7.16
CA VAL A 16 -6.63 -1.55 -7.37
C VAL A 16 -5.53 -0.65 -7.92
N SER A 17 -4.35 -1.21 -8.24
CA SER A 17 -3.18 -0.47 -8.73
C SER A 17 -3.38 0.21 -10.10
N PHE A 18 -4.47 -0.10 -10.80
CA PHE A 18 -4.87 0.53 -12.06
C PHE A 18 -5.51 1.92 -11.87
N ASP A 19 -5.97 2.27 -10.66
CA ASP A 19 -6.59 3.56 -10.35
C ASP A 19 -5.93 4.16 -9.11
N ALA A 20 -5.16 5.23 -9.31
CA ALA A 20 -4.42 5.86 -8.22
C ALA A 20 -5.31 6.46 -7.12
N ASN A 21 -6.52 6.94 -7.44
CA ASN A 21 -7.44 7.46 -6.45
C ASN A 21 -8.00 6.33 -5.56
N LEU A 22 -8.36 5.20 -6.17
CA LEU A 22 -8.81 4.02 -5.44
C LEU A 22 -7.67 3.41 -4.61
N PHE A 23 -6.48 3.31 -5.19
CA PHE A 23 -5.28 2.84 -4.51
C PHE A 23 -4.98 3.67 -3.26
N CYS A 24 -4.96 5.00 -3.36
CA CYS A 24 -4.77 5.90 -2.22
C CYS A 24 -5.80 5.67 -1.09
N LYS A 25 -7.05 5.37 -1.42
CA LYS A 25 -8.10 5.06 -0.43
C LYS A 25 -7.81 3.73 0.29
N GLU A 26 -7.39 2.71 -0.44
CA GLU A 26 -7.04 1.42 0.15
C GLU A 26 -5.74 1.48 0.97
N VAL A 27 -4.75 2.28 0.55
CA VAL A 27 -3.52 2.53 1.34
C VAL A 27 -3.87 3.15 2.70
N LYS A 28 -4.78 4.13 2.74
CA LYS A 28 -5.25 4.71 4.03
C LYS A 28 -5.89 3.67 4.93
N LYS A 29 -6.70 2.76 4.38
CA LYS A 29 -7.33 1.67 5.14
C LYS A 29 -6.29 0.66 5.64
N ALA A 30 -5.25 0.38 4.83
CA ALA A 30 -4.16 -0.50 5.20
C ALA A 30 -3.38 0.04 6.40
N ILE A 31 -3.01 1.32 6.38
CA ILE A 31 -2.28 1.99 7.48
C ILE A 31 -3.05 1.89 8.81
N GLN A 32 -4.38 1.95 8.79
CA GLN A 32 -5.20 1.82 10.00
C GLN A 32 -5.32 0.38 10.53
N ARG A 33 -5.00 -0.63 9.71
CA ARG A 33 -5.19 -2.05 10.03
C ARG A 33 -3.89 -2.80 10.30
N LEU A 34 -2.79 -2.35 9.69
CA LEU A 34 -1.48 -2.98 9.77
C LEU A 34 -0.71 -2.52 10.99
N LEU A 35 0.21 -3.37 11.45
CA LEU A 35 1.15 -3.03 12.50
C LEU A 35 2.24 -2.08 11.96
N PRO A 36 2.89 -1.27 12.82
CA PRO A 36 3.91 -0.31 12.38
C PRO A 36 5.03 -0.90 11.50
N HIS A 37 5.48 -2.11 11.82
CA HIS A 37 6.51 -2.80 11.02
C HIS A 37 5.98 -3.25 9.65
N GLU A 38 4.72 -3.67 9.56
CA GLU A 38 4.08 -4.05 8.30
C GLU A 38 3.85 -2.81 7.42
N ILE A 39 3.64 -1.63 8.00
CA ILE A 39 3.53 -0.36 7.26
C ILE A 39 4.86 0.00 6.61
N GLU A 40 5.99 -0.19 7.30
CA GLU A 40 7.32 0.00 6.70
C GLU A 40 7.58 -0.99 5.55
N GLU A 41 7.24 -2.27 5.73
CA GLU A 41 7.31 -3.28 4.66
C GLU A 41 6.41 -2.86 3.47
N LEU A 42 5.20 -2.35 3.76
CA LEU A 42 4.27 -1.88 2.74
C LEU A 42 4.84 -0.69 1.95
N ARG A 43 5.48 0.25 2.64
CA ARG A 43 6.10 1.43 2.01
C ARG A 43 7.13 1.02 0.96
N LEU A 44 8.03 0.09 1.31
CA LEU A 44 9.03 -0.43 0.38
C LEU A 44 8.38 -1.12 -0.82
N TRP A 45 7.31 -1.88 -0.58
CA TRP A 45 6.55 -2.54 -1.65
C TRP A 45 5.89 -1.53 -2.60
N ILE A 46 5.26 -0.48 -2.08
CA ILE A 46 4.63 0.56 -2.92
C ILE A 46 5.69 1.34 -3.70
N ILE A 47 6.84 1.66 -3.10
CA ILE A 47 7.97 2.30 -3.82
C ILE A 47 8.48 1.41 -4.97
N ALA A 48 8.47 0.09 -4.82
CA ALA A 48 8.80 -0.81 -5.91
C ALA A 48 7.73 -0.78 -7.02
N LEU A 49 6.45 -0.72 -6.63
CA LEU A 49 5.32 -0.66 -7.56
C LEU A 49 5.27 0.66 -8.35
N THR A 50 5.65 1.78 -7.74
CA THR A 50 5.68 3.10 -8.40
C THR A 50 6.71 3.19 -9.53
N ARG A 51 7.69 2.27 -9.57
CA ARG A 51 8.62 2.16 -10.71
C ARG A 51 7.92 1.69 -11.99
N GLN A 52 6.83 0.94 -11.86
CA GLN A 52 6.00 0.48 -12.96
C GLN A 52 4.84 1.45 -13.21
N ASN A 53 4.21 1.92 -12.13
CA ASN A 53 3.02 2.79 -12.17
C ASN A 53 3.32 4.11 -11.45
N PRO A 54 3.93 5.11 -12.13
CA PRO A 54 4.34 6.35 -11.49
C PRO A 54 3.18 7.17 -10.92
N GLU A 55 1.93 6.98 -11.39
CA GLU A 55 0.76 7.64 -10.79
C GLU A 55 0.52 7.27 -9.32
N LEU A 56 0.98 6.10 -8.86
CA LEU A 56 0.79 5.66 -7.47
C LEU A 56 1.68 6.40 -6.47
N ASN A 57 2.66 7.15 -6.97
CA ASN A 57 3.62 7.90 -6.14
C ASN A 57 2.90 8.94 -5.25
N GLN A 58 1.78 9.47 -5.72
CA GLN A 58 0.93 10.39 -4.95
C GLN A 58 0.38 9.77 -3.65
N CYS A 59 0.28 8.44 -3.57
CA CYS A 59 -0.24 7.75 -2.39
C CYS A 59 0.82 7.55 -1.31
N LEU A 60 2.12 7.70 -1.62
CA LEU A 60 3.20 7.61 -0.64
C LEU A 60 3.15 8.73 0.40
N ILE A 61 2.48 9.85 0.10
CA ILE A 61 2.30 10.96 1.06
C ILE A 61 1.61 10.51 2.36
N TYR A 62 0.82 9.43 2.30
CA TYR A 62 0.10 8.90 3.45
C TYR A 62 0.97 8.01 4.35
N LEU A 63 2.14 7.58 3.88
CA LEU A 63 3.06 6.69 4.58
C LEU A 63 4.25 7.43 5.20
N ASN A 64 4.31 8.75 5.05
CA ASN A 64 5.44 9.60 5.43
C ASN A 64 5.24 10.28 6.80
N THR A 65 4.49 9.65 7.71
CA THR A 65 4.13 10.21 9.03
C THR A 65 4.87 9.52 10.16
#